data_AF-A0A1Y3NSS4-F1
#
_entry.id   AF-A0A1Y3NSS4-F1
#
_cell.length_a   1.000
_cell.length_b   1.000
_cell.length_c   1.000
_cell.angle_alpha   90.00
_cell.angle_beta   90.00
_cell.angle_gamma   90.00
#
_symmetry.space_group_name_H-M   'P 1'
#
loop_
_entity.id
_entity.type
_entity.pdbx_description
1 polymer ?
#
loop_
_entity_poly.entity_id
_entity_poly.type
_entity_poly.pdbx_seq_one_letter_code
_entity_poly.pdbx_strand_id
1 'polypeptide(L)'
;MESNSLDSANIHSDYDALDIGPNLYEGVEWFKDTSSSGQGLEIINKIENNSKFLLKSADYDRELTVASGKLSSDSNYAGGFKGIGDGQNLEFILYKNATYYYANSVGLNVLSNAILKQNNRKEQISVSFKPLNGIGEGKYKNNDTYKRINILSESIKLVLEPVLILGMALAISVSISIYGPLTVKEREEGITHQLFLNGTKRMSYWIGVLISDSICILVPTILIGIVGFFKGISIYHYNILPYTVGITILWTLGSLLHQYVFSYSFKKYEKVSSLFIIINPILSFFIGVYAMIVTLVSGSNIEKVSGNGIDDKDTSGPAMAFQYVFYVIILIYAPAAIVVFYTKISSFIISKKLQISESEVTSFLTSNDTLQIINNNSLSDLEKEEKVTKLFFDRKIPTLRDLFRAKDSFLILLIIALAIILFYACILAILEKRKNKHLKENIQYTNMERKALNQKLINGPKDVYNEWKRVEQSLDGTNPNNNIALKCKQEGWRILGRKKKKEKGKENCLPNYG
;
A
#
# COMPACT_ATOMS: atom_id res chain seq x y z
N MET A 1 -2.22 -3.19 -13.22
CA MET A 1 -0.88 -3.79 -13.10
C MET A 1 -0.97 -5.16 -12.43
N GLU A 2 -1.60 -5.28 -11.26
CA GLU A 2 -1.68 -6.56 -10.53
C GLU A 2 -2.56 -7.66 -11.16
N SER A 3 -3.73 -7.32 -11.71
CA SER A 3 -4.53 -8.31 -12.47
C SER A 3 -3.72 -8.83 -13.65
N ASN A 4 -3.11 -7.94 -14.43
CA ASN A 4 -2.30 -8.34 -15.56
C ASN A 4 -1.08 -9.17 -15.14
N SER A 5 -0.48 -8.93 -13.97
CA SER A 5 0.64 -9.76 -13.49
C SER A 5 0.19 -11.14 -12.99
N LEU A 6 -0.93 -11.23 -12.28
CA LEU A 6 -1.50 -12.50 -11.81
C LEU A 6 -2.02 -13.34 -12.98
N ASP A 7 -2.68 -12.68 -13.94
CA ASP A 7 -3.14 -13.29 -15.17
C ASP A 7 -1.92 -13.69 -16.03
N SER A 8 -0.88 -12.84 -16.14
CA SER A 8 0.34 -13.17 -16.89
C SER A 8 1.13 -14.37 -16.34
N ALA A 9 0.99 -14.69 -15.05
CA ALA A 9 1.63 -15.87 -14.47
C ALA A 9 1.05 -17.18 -15.02
N ASN A 10 -0.16 -17.13 -15.61
CA ASN A 10 -0.84 -18.25 -16.24
C ASN A 10 -1.00 -18.08 -17.76
N ILE A 11 -0.72 -16.89 -18.31
CA ILE A 11 -0.88 -16.61 -19.74
C ILE A 11 0.40 -16.93 -20.49
N HIS A 12 0.23 -17.68 -21.57
CA HIS A 12 1.28 -17.94 -22.54
C HIS A 12 1.74 -16.60 -23.14
N SER A 13 2.99 -16.22 -22.89
CA SER A 13 3.57 -15.05 -23.56
C SER A 13 3.95 -15.47 -24.96
N ASP A 14 3.14 -15.09 -25.96
CA ASP A 14 3.54 -15.17 -27.36
C ASP A 14 4.45 -13.97 -27.63
N TYR A 15 5.65 -14.26 -28.12
CA TYR A 15 6.61 -13.22 -28.44
C TYR A 15 6.57 -12.99 -29.95
N ASP A 16 6.42 -11.74 -30.35
CA ASP A 16 6.61 -11.36 -31.74
C ASP A 16 8.06 -11.59 -32.16
N ALA A 17 8.24 -12.01 -33.41
CA ALA A 17 9.58 -12.17 -33.97
C ALA A 17 10.23 -10.80 -34.13
N LEU A 18 11.40 -10.61 -33.53
CA LEU A 18 12.20 -9.40 -33.67
C LEU A 18 13.13 -9.54 -34.87
N ASP A 19 12.99 -8.68 -35.88
CA ASP A 19 13.91 -8.66 -37.01
C ASP A 19 15.31 -8.21 -36.56
N ILE A 20 16.32 -9.07 -36.76
CA ILE A 20 17.72 -8.81 -36.41
C ILE A 20 18.39 -8.21 -37.63
N GLY A 21 18.06 -6.95 -37.89
CA GLY A 21 18.51 -6.20 -39.04
C GLY A 21 19.30 -4.94 -38.71
N PRO A 22 19.82 -4.25 -39.74
CA PRO A 22 20.46 -2.94 -39.61
C PRO A 22 19.62 -1.88 -38.90
N ASN A 23 18.30 -2.01 -39.01
CA ASN A 23 17.37 -1.02 -38.48
C ASN A 23 17.09 -1.19 -36.97
N LEU A 24 17.56 -2.28 -36.35
CA LEU A 24 17.29 -2.57 -34.93
C LEU A 24 17.89 -1.50 -34.00
N TYR A 25 18.98 -0.86 -34.43
CA TYR A 25 19.67 0.21 -33.71
C TYR A 25 19.79 1.49 -34.56
N GLU A 26 18.65 1.97 -35.08
CA GLU A 26 18.62 3.20 -35.87
C GLU A 26 19.17 4.39 -35.06
N GLY A 27 20.08 5.16 -35.65
CA GLY A 27 20.75 6.31 -35.01
C GLY A 27 21.93 5.95 -34.09
N VAL A 28 22.30 4.67 -33.98
CA VAL A 28 23.50 4.22 -33.27
C VAL A 28 24.62 3.94 -34.26
N GLU A 29 25.83 4.36 -33.92
CA GLU A 29 26.98 4.25 -34.80
C GLU A 29 27.62 2.87 -34.70
N TRP A 30 28.31 2.49 -35.77
CA TRP A 30 29.18 1.32 -35.78
C TRP A 30 30.55 1.76 -36.26
N PHE A 31 31.59 1.00 -35.89
CA PHE A 31 32.93 1.33 -36.33
C PHE A 31 33.57 0.22 -37.16
N LYS A 32 34.50 0.62 -38.03
CA LYS A 32 35.47 -0.26 -38.67
C LYS A 32 36.83 0.00 -38.08
N ASP A 33 37.49 -1.06 -37.64
CA ASP A 33 38.80 -0.95 -37.01
C ASP A 33 39.86 -0.55 -38.05
N THR A 34 40.66 0.46 -37.74
CA THR A 34 41.72 0.96 -38.62
C THR A 34 42.81 -0.05 -38.92
N SER A 35 42.95 -1.10 -38.11
CA SER A 35 43.87 -2.22 -38.35
C SER A 35 43.34 -3.28 -39.31
N SER A 36 42.12 -3.10 -39.85
CA SER A 36 41.57 -3.98 -40.89
C SER A 36 42.38 -3.90 -42.19
N SER A 37 42.58 -5.03 -42.87
CA SER A 37 43.44 -5.10 -44.07
C SER A 37 42.97 -6.15 -45.08
N GLY A 38 43.50 -6.03 -46.31
CA GLY A 38 43.28 -6.98 -47.39
C GLY A 38 41.81 -7.18 -47.75
N GLN A 39 41.47 -8.41 -48.13
CA GLN A 39 40.11 -8.81 -48.50
C GLN A 39 39.09 -8.65 -47.34
N GLY A 40 39.54 -8.73 -46.09
CA GLY A 40 38.67 -8.50 -44.93
C GLY A 40 38.14 -7.07 -44.86
N LEU A 41 39.00 -6.08 -45.12
CA LEU A 41 38.60 -4.66 -45.20
C LEU A 41 37.64 -4.41 -46.38
N GLU A 42 37.88 -5.03 -47.53
CA GLU A 42 36.98 -4.92 -48.69
C GLU A 42 35.56 -5.40 -48.36
N ILE A 43 35.45 -6.52 -47.64
CA ILE A 43 34.17 -7.06 -47.19
C ILE A 43 33.48 -6.10 -46.21
N ILE A 44 34.22 -5.55 -45.24
CA ILE A 44 33.65 -4.58 -44.28
C ILE A 44 33.13 -3.33 -45.01
N ASN A 45 33.87 -2.80 -46.00
CA ASN A 45 33.41 -1.64 -46.77
C ASN A 45 32.14 -1.94 -47.59
N LYS A 46 31.81 -3.21 -47.89
CA LYS A 46 30.54 -3.58 -48.55
C LYS A 46 29.33 -3.48 -47.64
N ILE A 47 29.50 -3.45 -46.31
CA ILE A 47 28.43 -3.25 -45.32
C ILE A 47 27.80 -1.85 -45.48
N GLU A 48 28.65 -0.83 -45.56
CA GLU A 48 28.25 0.60 -45.68
C GLU A 48 27.42 0.86 -46.95
N ASN A 49 27.78 0.20 -48.05
CA ASN A 49 27.10 0.36 -49.35
C ASN A 49 25.70 -0.25 -49.43
N ASN A 50 25.26 -1.01 -48.43
CA ASN A 50 24.04 -1.83 -48.50
C ASN A 50 23.05 -1.57 -47.38
N SER A 51 23.41 -0.74 -46.41
CA SER A 51 22.64 -0.60 -45.19
C SER A 51 22.71 0.83 -44.70
N LYS A 52 21.74 1.24 -43.87
CA LYS A 52 21.79 2.52 -43.15
C LYS A 52 22.92 2.59 -42.11
N PHE A 53 23.83 1.60 -42.07
CA PHE A 53 24.98 1.60 -41.17
C PHE A 53 25.98 2.67 -41.60
N LEU A 54 26.18 3.64 -40.73
CA LEU A 54 27.36 4.50 -40.76
C LEU A 54 28.50 3.78 -40.03
N LEU A 55 29.52 3.37 -40.80
CA LEU A 55 30.75 2.81 -40.27
C LEU A 55 31.82 3.88 -40.13
N LYS A 56 32.03 4.39 -38.92
CA LYS A 56 33.13 5.31 -38.64
C LYS A 56 34.44 4.53 -38.51
N SER A 57 35.53 5.07 -39.04
CA SER A 57 36.85 4.50 -38.76
C SER A 57 37.26 4.85 -37.33
N ALA A 58 37.63 3.86 -36.53
CA ALA A 58 38.14 4.04 -35.18
C ALA A 58 39.21 2.98 -34.88
N ASP A 59 40.18 3.30 -34.02
CA ASP A 59 41.16 2.32 -33.53
C ASP A 59 40.63 1.73 -32.21
N TYR A 60 40.19 0.47 -32.20
CA TYR A 60 39.55 -0.10 -31.02
C TYR A 60 40.48 -0.03 -29.80
N ASP A 61 41.71 -0.49 -29.94
CA ASP A 61 42.67 -0.60 -28.84
C ASP A 61 43.06 0.78 -28.30
N ARG A 62 43.17 1.79 -29.18
CA ARG A 62 43.62 3.14 -28.81
C ARG A 62 42.51 4.12 -28.45
N GLU A 63 41.26 3.88 -28.82
CA GLU A 63 40.17 4.86 -28.66
C GLU A 63 38.96 4.31 -27.93
N LEU A 64 38.66 3.01 -28.08
CA LEU A 64 37.39 2.42 -27.64
C LEU A 64 37.53 1.41 -26.49
N THR A 65 38.75 1.24 -25.95
CA THR A 65 38.98 0.46 -24.72
C THR A 65 39.01 1.35 -23.49
N VAL A 66 38.62 0.80 -22.34
CA VAL A 66 38.77 1.49 -21.03
C VAL A 66 40.24 1.82 -20.75
N ALA A 67 41.15 0.91 -21.13
CA ALA A 67 42.59 1.07 -20.98
C ALA A 67 43.14 2.27 -21.78
N SER A 68 42.49 2.65 -22.88
CA SER A 68 42.91 3.81 -23.68
C SER A 68 42.72 5.15 -22.99
N GLY A 69 41.80 5.25 -22.02
CA GLY A 69 41.41 6.50 -21.37
C GLY A 69 40.73 7.53 -22.29
N LYS A 70 40.44 7.18 -23.55
CA LYS A 70 39.80 8.05 -24.55
C LYS A 70 38.33 7.77 -24.79
N LEU A 71 37.78 6.74 -24.14
CA LEU A 71 36.37 6.38 -24.24
C LEU A 71 35.51 7.51 -23.65
N SER A 72 34.87 8.30 -24.51
CA SER A 72 33.95 9.36 -24.10
C SER A 72 32.58 8.80 -23.76
N SER A 73 31.85 9.39 -22.81
CA SER A 73 30.43 9.07 -22.55
C SER A 73 29.53 9.23 -23.78
N ASP A 74 29.97 10.06 -24.73
CA ASP A 74 29.18 10.46 -25.90
C ASP A 74 29.39 9.52 -27.09
N SER A 75 30.28 8.52 -26.97
CA SER A 75 30.53 7.55 -28.05
C SER A 75 29.39 6.54 -28.12
N ASN A 76 28.47 6.76 -29.06
CA ASN A 76 27.28 5.94 -29.26
C ASN A 76 27.54 4.80 -30.25
N TYR A 77 28.45 3.88 -29.90
CA TYR A 77 28.74 2.70 -30.73
C TYR A 77 27.99 1.45 -30.25
N ALA A 78 27.23 0.80 -31.14
CA ALA A 78 26.61 -0.51 -30.85
C ALA A 78 27.62 -1.66 -30.99
N GLY A 79 28.59 -1.52 -31.88
CA GLY A 79 29.63 -2.51 -32.13
C GLY A 79 30.59 -2.05 -33.23
N GLY A 80 31.44 -2.97 -33.67
CA GLY A 80 32.36 -2.70 -34.77
C GLY A 80 33.00 -3.95 -35.36
N PHE A 81 33.73 -3.77 -36.44
CA PHE A 81 34.28 -4.86 -37.24
C PHE A 81 35.78 -4.66 -37.45
N LYS A 82 36.55 -5.74 -37.29
CA LYS A 82 37.93 -5.85 -37.77
C LYS A 82 38.05 -7.03 -38.70
N GLY A 83 38.65 -6.84 -39.87
CA GLY A 83 38.80 -7.88 -40.89
C GLY A 83 40.24 -7.96 -41.37
N ILE A 84 40.83 -9.15 -41.34
CA ILE A 84 42.20 -9.41 -41.80
C ILE A 84 42.13 -10.43 -42.94
N GLY A 85 42.78 -10.13 -44.05
CA GLY A 85 42.91 -11.05 -45.18
C GLY A 85 44.36 -11.15 -45.66
N ASP A 86 44.94 -12.34 -45.59
CA ASP A 86 46.30 -12.64 -46.07
C ASP A 86 46.32 -13.35 -47.45
N GLY A 87 45.17 -13.41 -48.12
CA GLY A 87 44.99 -14.03 -49.43
C GLY A 87 44.59 -15.51 -49.40
N GLN A 88 44.78 -16.22 -48.27
CA GLN A 88 44.29 -17.59 -48.09
C GLN A 88 43.34 -17.74 -46.91
N ASN A 89 43.51 -16.92 -45.87
CA ASN A 89 42.70 -16.89 -44.67
C ASN A 89 41.97 -15.57 -44.54
N LEU A 90 40.71 -15.66 -44.12
CA LEU A 90 39.87 -14.52 -43.77
C LEU A 90 39.48 -14.66 -42.31
N GLU A 91 39.89 -13.67 -41.51
CA GLU A 91 39.53 -13.59 -40.10
C GLU A 91 38.73 -12.31 -39.86
N PHE A 92 37.63 -12.45 -39.12
CA PHE A 92 36.81 -11.33 -38.68
C PHE A 92 36.67 -11.33 -37.17
N ILE A 93 36.92 -10.17 -36.57
CA ILE A 93 36.68 -9.90 -35.16
C ILE A 93 35.48 -8.96 -35.09
N LEU A 94 34.44 -9.40 -34.37
CA LEU A 94 33.26 -8.58 -34.10
C LEU A 94 33.36 -8.00 -32.69
N TYR A 95 33.45 -6.68 -32.61
CA TYR A 95 33.37 -5.94 -31.37
C TYR A 95 31.92 -5.65 -31.02
N LYS A 96 31.58 -5.77 -29.74
CA LYS A 96 30.24 -5.51 -29.24
C LYS A 96 30.28 -4.58 -28.05
N ASN A 97 29.32 -3.67 -28.00
CA ASN A 97 29.02 -2.93 -26.79
C ASN A 97 28.01 -3.74 -25.96
N ALA A 98 28.34 -4.00 -24.69
CA ALA A 98 27.53 -4.84 -23.80
C ALA A 98 26.14 -4.26 -23.51
N THR A 99 25.93 -2.96 -23.71
CA THR A 99 24.63 -2.30 -23.54
C THR A 99 23.62 -2.69 -24.63
N TYR A 100 24.10 -3.15 -25.80
CA TYR A 100 23.26 -3.50 -26.94
C TYR A 100 23.13 -5.02 -27.07
N TYR A 101 22.06 -5.56 -26.47
CA TYR A 101 21.85 -7.01 -26.32
C TYR A 101 21.94 -7.84 -27.61
N TYR A 102 21.54 -7.28 -28.75
CA TYR A 102 21.52 -7.95 -30.05
C TYR A 102 22.63 -7.49 -31.00
N ALA A 103 23.59 -6.66 -30.55
CA ALA A 103 24.67 -6.17 -31.40
C ALA A 103 25.45 -7.32 -32.06
N ASN A 104 25.75 -8.39 -31.33
CA ASN A 104 26.41 -9.56 -31.92
C ASN A 104 25.62 -10.15 -33.09
N SER A 105 24.33 -10.38 -32.89
CA SER A 105 23.46 -11.02 -33.89
C SER A 105 23.28 -10.11 -35.11
N VAL A 106 23.11 -8.80 -34.89
CA VAL A 106 23.03 -7.78 -35.94
C VAL A 106 24.34 -7.73 -36.73
N GLY A 107 25.48 -7.64 -36.04
CA GLY A 107 26.80 -7.59 -36.66
C GLY A 107 27.10 -8.84 -37.49
N LEU A 108 26.78 -10.02 -36.98
CA LEU A 108 26.96 -11.28 -37.70
C LEU A 108 26.08 -11.35 -38.96
N ASN A 109 24.81 -10.94 -38.87
CA ASN A 109 23.90 -10.92 -40.02
C ASN A 109 24.42 -9.98 -41.12
N VAL A 110 24.84 -8.78 -40.74
CA VAL A 110 25.33 -7.76 -41.67
C VAL A 110 26.65 -8.16 -42.31
N LEU A 111 27.57 -8.72 -41.53
CA LEU A 111 28.83 -9.26 -42.03
C LEU A 111 28.61 -10.42 -43.01
N SER A 112 27.72 -11.36 -42.67
CA SER A 112 27.40 -12.50 -43.53
C SER A 112 26.85 -12.05 -44.89
N ASN A 113 25.95 -11.06 -44.89
CA ASN A 113 25.42 -10.45 -46.12
C ASN A 113 26.49 -9.71 -46.94
N ALA A 114 27.46 -9.07 -46.28
CA ALA A 114 28.58 -8.44 -46.96
C ALA A 114 29.52 -9.47 -47.63
N ILE A 115 29.76 -10.62 -46.98
CA ILE A 115 30.52 -11.74 -47.56
C ILE A 115 29.81 -12.31 -48.78
N LEU A 116 28.49 -12.52 -48.73
CA LEU A 116 27.70 -12.97 -49.88
C LEU A 116 27.83 -12.01 -51.07
N LYS A 117 27.74 -10.70 -50.80
CA LYS A 117 27.93 -9.66 -51.82
C LYS A 117 29.36 -9.60 -52.33
N GLN A 118 30.38 -9.91 -51.51
CA GLN A 118 31.76 -10.05 -51.99
C GLN A 118 31.88 -11.14 -53.05
N ASN A 119 31.11 -12.22 -52.90
CA ASN A 119 31.07 -13.34 -53.81
C ASN A 119 30.03 -13.21 -54.93
N ASN A 120 29.54 -12.00 -55.20
CA ASN A 120 28.54 -11.69 -56.23
C ASN A 120 27.23 -12.50 -56.11
N ARG A 121 26.85 -12.89 -54.90
CA ARG A 121 25.55 -13.51 -54.61
C ARG A 121 24.50 -12.42 -54.42
N LYS A 122 23.31 -12.61 -55.01
CA LYS A 122 22.19 -11.65 -54.94
C LYS A 122 21.26 -11.94 -53.77
N GLU A 123 21.36 -13.14 -53.23
CA GLU A 123 20.61 -13.62 -52.08
C GLU A 123 21.03 -12.87 -50.82
N GLN A 124 20.06 -12.61 -49.93
CA GLN A 124 20.28 -11.98 -48.63
C GLN A 124 19.79 -12.92 -47.52
N ILE A 125 20.56 -12.97 -46.44
CA ILE A 125 20.18 -13.64 -45.20
C ILE A 125 19.37 -12.64 -44.38
N SER A 126 18.15 -13.02 -44.01
CA SER A 126 17.35 -12.34 -43.00
C SER A 126 17.29 -13.22 -41.77
N VAL A 127 17.52 -12.63 -40.60
CA VAL A 127 17.53 -13.31 -39.31
C VAL A 127 16.50 -12.63 -38.43
N SER A 128 15.61 -13.41 -37.83
CA SER A 128 14.72 -12.93 -36.79
C SER A 128 14.96 -13.69 -35.49
N PHE A 129 14.87 -12.98 -34.38
CA PHE A 129 14.90 -13.54 -33.05
C PHE A 129 13.47 -13.62 -32.54
N LYS A 130 12.89 -14.81 -32.58
CA LYS A 130 11.66 -15.11 -31.86
C LYS A 130 12.03 -15.96 -30.64
N PRO A 131 11.96 -15.42 -29.41
CA PRO A 131 12.03 -16.25 -28.22
C PRO A 131 11.00 -17.37 -28.33
N LEU A 132 11.35 -18.57 -27.86
CA LEU A 132 10.34 -19.59 -27.70
C LEU A 132 9.22 -19.03 -26.81
N ASN A 133 7.98 -19.30 -27.21
CA ASN A 133 6.82 -18.84 -26.45
C ASN A 133 7.03 -19.26 -25.01
N GLY A 134 7.04 -18.27 -24.12
CA GLY A 134 7.27 -18.50 -22.71
C GLY A 134 6.09 -19.30 -22.21
N ILE A 135 6.26 -20.60 -22.05
CA ILE A 135 5.46 -21.34 -21.09
C ILE A 135 6.03 -20.86 -19.77
N GLY A 136 5.36 -19.90 -19.12
CA GLY A 136 5.71 -19.58 -17.75
C GLY A 136 5.76 -20.91 -17.01
N GLU A 137 6.94 -21.32 -16.53
CA GLU A 137 7.06 -22.60 -15.86
C GLU A 137 6.18 -22.52 -14.62
N GLY A 138 4.98 -23.10 -14.73
CA GLY A 138 4.08 -23.24 -13.59
C GLY A 138 4.87 -23.88 -12.46
N LYS A 139 4.72 -23.35 -11.26
CA LYS A 139 5.27 -24.00 -10.08
C LYS A 139 4.31 -25.11 -9.68
N TYR A 140 4.58 -26.31 -10.16
CA TYR A 140 3.86 -27.51 -9.76
C TYR A 140 4.57 -28.16 -8.58
N LYS A 141 3.81 -28.76 -7.65
CA LYS A 141 4.43 -29.62 -6.64
C LYS A 141 4.94 -30.90 -7.30
N ASN A 142 6.03 -31.45 -6.77
CA ASN A 142 6.61 -32.72 -7.24
C ASN A 142 5.60 -33.88 -7.27
N ASN A 143 4.54 -33.79 -6.47
CA ASN A 143 3.53 -34.84 -6.32
C ASN A 143 2.33 -34.64 -7.28
N ASP A 144 2.32 -33.58 -8.10
CA ASP A 144 1.36 -33.39 -9.20
C ASP A 144 1.97 -33.94 -10.50
N THR A 145 1.90 -35.26 -10.67
CA THR A 145 2.45 -35.98 -11.83
C THR A 145 2.00 -35.42 -13.17
N TYR A 146 0.82 -34.80 -13.22
CA TYR A 146 0.21 -34.28 -14.44
C TYR A 146 0.36 -32.76 -14.60
N LYS A 147 1.00 -32.07 -13.65
CA LYS A 147 1.21 -30.61 -13.67
C LYS A 147 -0.07 -29.85 -13.99
N ARG A 148 -1.17 -30.17 -13.30
CA ARG A 148 -2.50 -29.59 -13.54
C ARG A 148 -2.86 -28.47 -12.57
N ILE A 149 -2.12 -28.35 -11.45
CA ILE A 149 -2.38 -27.36 -10.41
C ILE A 149 -1.19 -26.40 -10.33
N ASN A 150 -1.31 -25.23 -10.96
CA ASN A 150 -0.27 -24.21 -10.93
C ASN A 150 -0.32 -23.38 -9.63
N ILE A 151 0.71 -23.49 -8.80
CA ILE A 151 0.78 -22.85 -7.48
C ILE A 151 1.39 -21.43 -7.58
N LEU A 152 1.95 -21.06 -8.73
CA LEU A 152 2.65 -19.78 -8.92
C LEU A 152 1.74 -18.58 -8.65
N SER A 153 0.52 -18.60 -9.18
CA SER A 153 -0.45 -17.51 -9.02
C SER A 153 -0.79 -17.24 -7.54
N GLU A 154 -1.07 -18.28 -6.76
CA GLU A 154 -1.32 -18.16 -5.31
C GLU A 154 -0.05 -17.80 -4.52
N SER A 155 1.13 -18.23 -4.99
CA SER A 155 2.41 -17.84 -4.38
C SER A 155 2.70 -16.35 -4.57
N ILE A 156 2.38 -15.79 -5.73
CA ILE A 156 2.53 -14.35 -6.01
C ILE A 156 1.59 -13.53 -5.12
N LYS A 157 0.36 -14.02 -4.86
CA LYS A 157 -0.59 -13.36 -3.94
C LYS A 157 -0.01 -13.20 -2.52
N LEU A 158 0.89 -14.08 -2.08
CA LEU A 158 1.56 -13.97 -0.77
C LEU A 158 2.31 -12.65 -0.61
N VAL A 159 2.85 -12.11 -1.71
CA VAL A 159 3.61 -10.85 -1.72
C VAL A 159 2.72 -9.68 -2.10
N LEU A 160 1.87 -9.83 -3.12
CA LEU A 160 1.08 -8.72 -3.65
C LEU A 160 -0.11 -8.33 -2.75
N GLU A 161 -0.82 -9.29 -2.14
CA GLU A 161 -1.98 -8.95 -1.29
C GLU A 161 -1.58 -8.08 -0.07
N PRO A 162 -0.49 -8.36 0.67
CA PRO A 162 -0.01 -7.44 1.72
C PRO A 162 0.28 -6.02 1.23
N VAL A 163 0.82 -5.86 0.02
CA VAL A 163 1.09 -4.54 -0.59
C VAL A 163 -0.22 -3.82 -0.90
N LEU A 164 -1.22 -4.52 -1.46
CA LEU A 164 -2.56 -3.95 -1.64
C LEU A 164 -3.21 -3.56 -0.32
N ILE A 165 -3.12 -4.42 0.70
CA ILE A 165 -3.66 -4.17 2.03
C ILE A 165 -3.03 -2.93 2.65
N LEU A 166 -1.73 -2.73 2.47
CA LEU A 166 -1.05 -1.51 2.88
C LEU A 166 -1.61 -0.28 2.15
N GLY A 167 -1.78 -0.35 0.83
CA GLY A 167 -2.40 0.70 0.03
C GLY A 167 -3.82 1.06 0.51
N MET A 168 -4.65 0.03 0.77
CA MET A 168 -6.00 0.20 1.30
C MET A 168 -5.97 0.88 2.68
N ALA A 169 -5.09 0.45 3.58
CA ALA A 169 -5.00 1.03 4.91
C ALA A 169 -4.50 2.48 4.90
N LEU A 170 -3.58 2.84 4.00
CA LEU A 170 -3.16 4.23 3.82
C LEU A 170 -4.33 5.11 3.38
N ALA A 171 -5.10 4.65 2.39
CA ALA A 171 -6.27 5.38 1.92
C ALA A 171 -7.30 5.60 3.05
N ILE A 172 -7.62 4.56 3.82
CA ILE A 172 -8.59 4.69 4.92
C ILE A 172 -8.00 5.49 6.10
N SER A 173 -6.69 5.40 6.35
CA SER A 173 -6.01 6.18 7.40
C SER A 173 -6.09 7.68 7.13
N VAL A 174 -5.98 8.10 5.87
CA VAL A 174 -6.22 9.50 5.47
C VAL A 174 -7.67 9.90 5.78
N SER A 175 -8.65 9.08 5.41
CA SER A 175 -10.07 9.35 5.69
C SER A 175 -10.37 9.52 7.18
N ILE A 176 -9.83 8.63 8.03
CA ILE A 176 -10.01 8.68 9.49
C ILE A 176 -9.40 9.95 10.10
N SER A 177 -8.35 10.51 9.48
CA SER A 177 -7.61 11.66 9.99
C SER A 177 -8.42 12.95 10.06
N ILE A 178 -9.59 12.99 9.40
CA ILE A 178 -10.45 14.18 9.32
C ILE A 178 -11.32 14.33 10.57
N TYR A 179 -11.82 13.24 11.14
CA TYR A 179 -12.91 13.27 12.13
C TYR A 179 -12.49 13.76 13.51
N GLY A 180 -11.29 13.37 13.99
CA GLY A 180 -10.72 13.92 15.21
C GLY A 180 -10.67 15.47 15.20
N PRO A 181 -10.01 16.07 14.19
CA PRO A 181 -9.96 17.51 13.99
C PRO A 181 -11.33 18.19 13.94
N LEU A 182 -12.35 17.59 13.30
CA LEU A 182 -13.69 18.16 13.27
C LEU A 182 -14.28 18.36 14.67
N THR A 183 -14.08 17.43 15.60
CA THR A 183 -14.49 17.64 17.01
C THR A 183 -13.74 18.80 17.69
N VAL A 184 -12.53 19.12 17.24
CA VAL A 184 -11.80 20.31 17.71
C VAL A 184 -12.39 21.57 17.11
N LYS A 185 -12.76 21.55 15.83
CA LYS A 185 -13.44 22.66 15.15
C LYS A 185 -14.76 23.00 15.81
N GLU A 186 -15.62 22.01 16.08
CA GLU A 186 -16.90 22.24 16.77
C GLU A 186 -16.74 22.80 18.19
N ARG A 187 -15.65 22.44 18.88
CA ARG A 187 -15.29 23.01 20.19
C ARG A 187 -14.73 24.42 20.08
N GLU A 188 -13.96 24.70 19.04
CA GLU A 188 -13.41 26.03 18.74
C GLU A 188 -14.52 27.03 18.38
N GLU A 189 -15.49 26.61 17.58
CA GLU A 189 -16.66 27.41 17.16
C GLU A 189 -17.74 27.50 18.24
N GLY A 190 -17.65 26.69 19.30
CA GLY A 190 -18.60 26.71 20.41
C GLY A 190 -19.91 25.96 20.14
N ILE A 191 -20.03 25.26 19.01
CA ILE A 191 -21.20 24.44 18.63
C ILE A 191 -21.50 23.40 19.70
N THR A 192 -20.48 22.67 20.15
CA THR A 192 -20.64 21.67 21.23
C THR A 192 -21.20 22.29 22.52
N HIS A 193 -20.81 23.53 22.82
CA HIS A 193 -21.31 24.24 24.00
C HIS A 193 -22.79 24.62 23.81
N GLN A 194 -23.16 25.12 22.63
CA GLN A 194 -24.55 25.45 22.31
C GLN A 194 -25.46 24.21 22.38
N LEU A 195 -25.02 23.05 21.87
CA LEU A 195 -25.79 21.80 21.97
C LEU A 195 -26.03 21.39 23.42
N PHE A 196 -25.03 21.51 24.29
CA PHE A 196 -25.20 21.20 25.72
C PHE A 196 -26.09 22.22 26.44
N LEU A 197 -26.07 23.49 26.03
CA LEU A 197 -27.01 24.50 26.55
C LEU A 197 -28.46 24.23 26.12
N ASN A 198 -28.65 23.66 24.93
CA ASN A 198 -29.96 23.21 24.44
C ASN A 198 -30.46 21.91 25.11
N GLY A 199 -29.75 21.41 26.12
CA GLY A 199 -30.16 20.24 26.91
C GLY A 199 -29.73 18.89 26.33
N THR A 200 -28.91 18.86 25.27
CA THR A 200 -28.37 17.59 24.75
C THR A 200 -27.47 16.94 25.78
N LYS A 201 -27.77 15.69 26.16
CA LYS A 201 -26.90 14.89 27.03
C LYS A 201 -25.57 14.63 26.32
N ARG A 202 -24.45 14.80 27.02
CA ARG A 202 -23.09 14.62 26.45
C ARG A 202 -22.84 13.24 25.87
N MET A 203 -23.36 12.19 26.51
CA MET A 203 -23.26 10.83 25.97
C MET A 203 -24.02 10.67 24.66
N SER A 204 -25.20 11.29 24.54
CA SER A 204 -25.98 11.29 23.29
C SER A 204 -25.24 12.01 22.17
N TYR A 205 -24.54 13.12 22.48
CA TYR A 205 -23.66 13.79 21.52
C TYR A 205 -22.54 12.85 21.04
N TRP A 206 -21.78 12.23 21.95
CA TRP A 206 -20.67 11.35 21.55
C TRP A 206 -21.11 10.12 20.78
N ILE A 207 -22.24 9.51 21.15
CA ILE A 207 -22.82 8.38 20.40
C ILE A 207 -23.26 8.85 19.01
N GLY A 208 -23.92 10.00 18.90
CA GLY A 208 -24.35 10.58 17.63
C GLY A 208 -23.18 10.86 16.68
N VAL A 209 -22.12 11.51 17.19
CA VAL A 209 -20.89 11.79 16.43
C VAL A 209 -20.21 10.49 16.01
N LEU A 210 -20.06 9.52 16.93
CA LEU A 210 -19.45 8.22 16.62
C LEU A 210 -20.22 7.47 15.52
N ILE A 211 -21.54 7.40 15.59
CA ILE A 211 -22.38 6.73 14.58
C ILE A 211 -22.29 7.45 13.23
N SER A 212 -22.43 8.78 13.22
CA SER A 212 -22.35 9.60 12.01
C SER A 212 -21.03 9.40 11.28
N ASP A 213 -19.92 9.56 12.00
CA ASP A 213 -18.58 9.46 11.42
C ASP A 213 -18.25 8.02 11.00
N SER A 214 -18.77 7.02 11.73
CA SER A 214 -18.62 5.61 11.33
C SER A 214 -19.28 5.33 9.99
N ILE A 215 -20.48 5.84 9.74
CA ILE A 215 -21.17 5.68 8.45
C ILE A 215 -20.32 6.30 7.33
N CYS A 216 -19.77 7.50 7.54
CA CYS A 216 -18.95 8.17 6.53
C CYS A 216 -17.65 7.42 6.20
N ILE A 217 -17.04 6.71 7.16
CA ILE A 217 -15.85 5.86 6.90
C ILE A 217 -16.24 4.51 6.28
N LEU A 218 -17.37 3.93 6.68
CA LEU A 218 -17.81 2.63 6.17
C LEU A 218 -18.15 2.70 4.68
N VAL A 219 -18.74 3.80 4.18
CA VAL A 219 -19.07 3.94 2.74
C VAL A 219 -17.85 3.73 1.82
N PRO A 220 -16.75 4.51 1.92
CA PRO A 220 -15.57 4.28 1.08
C PRO A 220 -14.93 2.93 1.35
N THR A 221 -14.98 2.41 2.58
CA THR A 221 -14.45 1.08 2.91
C THR A 221 -15.24 -0.05 2.24
N ILE A 222 -16.56 0.08 2.14
CA ILE A 222 -17.42 -0.85 1.41
C ILE A 222 -17.13 -0.79 -0.08
N LEU A 223 -16.93 0.40 -0.66
CA LEU A 223 -16.55 0.54 -2.08
C LEU A 223 -15.22 -0.14 -2.37
N ILE A 224 -14.21 0.06 -1.52
CA ILE A 224 -12.92 -0.66 -1.61
C ILE A 224 -13.15 -2.17 -1.51
N GLY A 225 -14.01 -2.62 -0.59
CA GLY A 225 -14.35 -4.04 -0.43
C GLY A 225 -15.05 -4.65 -1.64
N ILE A 226 -15.95 -3.91 -2.31
CA ILE A 226 -16.61 -4.34 -3.55
C ILE A 226 -15.57 -4.51 -4.66
N VAL A 227 -14.67 -3.54 -4.83
CA VAL A 227 -13.58 -3.64 -5.82
C VAL A 227 -12.66 -4.83 -5.48
N GLY A 228 -12.31 -5.01 -4.20
CA GLY A 228 -11.51 -6.13 -3.74
C GLY A 228 -12.16 -7.50 -3.98
N PHE A 229 -13.48 -7.59 -3.82
CA PHE A 229 -14.26 -8.78 -4.14
C PHE A 229 -14.19 -9.12 -5.64
N PHE A 230 -14.43 -8.15 -6.52
CA PHE A 230 -14.34 -8.36 -7.98
C PHE A 230 -12.92 -8.67 -8.45
N LYS A 231 -11.90 -8.18 -7.75
CA LYS A 231 -10.49 -8.49 -8.01
C LYS A 231 -10.01 -9.81 -7.39
N GLY A 232 -10.87 -10.52 -6.65
CA GLY A 232 -10.54 -11.81 -6.07
C GLY A 232 -9.49 -11.75 -4.95
N ILE A 233 -9.40 -10.62 -4.23
CA ILE A 233 -8.52 -10.52 -3.06
C ILE A 233 -9.04 -11.47 -1.98
N SER A 234 -8.16 -12.30 -1.44
CA SER A 234 -8.54 -13.42 -0.58
C SER A 234 -9.37 -13.02 0.65
N ILE A 235 -9.11 -11.86 1.25
CA ILE A 235 -9.82 -11.38 2.46
C ILE A 235 -11.30 -11.06 2.23
N TYR A 236 -11.72 -10.87 0.98
CA TYR A 236 -13.10 -10.55 0.61
C TYR A 236 -13.88 -11.78 0.14
N HIS A 237 -13.31 -12.98 0.21
CA HIS A 237 -14.03 -14.19 -0.15
C HIS A 237 -15.24 -14.45 0.78
N TYR A 238 -16.35 -14.95 0.22
CA TYR A 238 -17.64 -15.06 0.93
C TYR A 238 -17.57 -15.88 2.23
N ASN A 239 -16.73 -16.92 2.27
CA ASN A 239 -16.52 -17.75 3.47
C ASN A 239 -15.94 -16.98 4.67
N ILE A 240 -15.22 -15.89 4.42
CA ILE A 240 -14.46 -15.14 5.44
C ILE A 240 -15.00 -13.71 5.58
N LEU A 241 -15.78 -13.26 4.59
CA LEU A 241 -16.39 -11.95 4.52
C LEU A 241 -17.07 -11.51 5.83
N PRO A 242 -17.84 -12.35 6.56
CA PRO A 242 -18.43 -11.93 7.84
C PRO A 242 -17.39 -11.52 8.89
N TYR A 243 -16.25 -12.22 8.95
CA TYR A 243 -15.15 -11.87 9.85
C TYR A 243 -14.48 -10.57 9.42
N THR A 244 -14.18 -10.42 8.12
CA THR A 244 -13.58 -9.20 7.56
C THR A 244 -14.47 -7.98 7.81
N VAL A 245 -15.79 -8.09 7.60
CA VAL A 245 -16.74 -7.01 7.89
C VAL A 245 -16.79 -6.70 9.39
N GLY A 246 -16.88 -7.72 10.23
CA GLY A 246 -16.92 -7.55 11.69
C GLY A 246 -15.67 -6.84 12.23
N ILE A 247 -14.47 -7.26 11.82
CA ILE A 247 -13.23 -6.64 12.28
C ILE A 247 -13.08 -5.21 11.75
N THR A 248 -13.57 -4.92 10.54
CA THR A 248 -13.57 -3.57 9.95
C THR A 248 -14.44 -2.61 10.75
N ILE A 249 -15.63 -3.04 11.17
CA ILE A 249 -16.54 -2.23 12.00
C ILE A 249 -15.89 -1.96 13.36
N LEU A 250 -15.37 -2.99 14.03
CA LEU A 250 -14.71 -2.83 15.32
C LEU A 250 -13.48 -1.90 15.23
N TRP A 251 -12.68 -2.07 14.18
CA TRP A 251 -11.53 -1.22 13.92
C TRP A 251 -11.91 0.24 13.66
N THR A 252 -12.99 0.48 12.89
CA THR A 252 -13.49 1.84 12.60
C THR A 252 -13.87 2.55 13.90
N LEU A 253 -14.62 1.87 14.77
CA LEU A 253 -15.02 2.40 16.07
C LEU A 253 -13.80 2.69 16.97
N GLY A 254 -12.86 1.74 17.05
CA GLY A 254 -11.63 1.90 17.84
C GLY A 254 -10.77 3.06 17.33
N SER A 255 -10.67 3.21 16.02
CA SER A 255 -9.89 4.28 15.38
C SER A 255 -10.52 5.64 15.62
N LEU A 256 -11.84 5.80 15.47
CA LEU A 256 -12.53 7.05 15.75
C LEU A 256 -12.40 7.47 17.21
N LEU A 257 -12.59 6.54 18.16
CA LEU A 257 -12.41 6.82 19.58
C LEU A 257 -10.97 7.24 19.91
N HIS A 258 -9.98 6.58 19.31
CA HIS A 258 -8.58 7.01 19.39
C HIS A 258 -8.42 8.46 18.88
N GLN A 259 -8.94 8.78 17.69
CA GLN A 259 -8.87 10.14 17.13
C GLN A 259 -9.51 11.18 18.07
N TYR A 260 -10.67 10.89 18.68
CA TYR A 260 -11.34 11.79 19.62
C TYR A 260 -10.53 12.03 20.90
N VAL A 261 -9.93 10.97 21.44
CA VAL A 261 -9.08 11.05 22.64
C VAL A 261 -7.85 11.91 22.37
N PHE A 262 -7.14 11.70 21.26
CA PHE A 262 -5.96 12.52 20.93
C PHE A 262 -6.34 13.97 20.60
N SER A 263 -7.45 14.18 19.90
CA SER A 263 -7.98 15.51 19.59
C SER A 263 -8.34 16.32 20.82
N TYR A 264 -8.61 15.66 21.96
CA TYR A 264 -8.94 16.32 23.21
C TYR A 264 -7.83 17.26 23.73
N SER A 265 -6.57 16.96 23.40
CA SER A 265 -5.39 17.74 23.78
C SER A 265 -5.21 19.05 22.99
N PHE A 266 -5.92 19.21 21.87
CA PHE A 266 -5.76 20.35 20.97
C PHE A 266 -6.89 21.37 21.13
N LYS A 267 -6.54 22.67 20.99
CA LYS A 267 -7.47 23.81 21.09
C LYS A 267 -7.74 24.51 19.75
N LYS A 268 -7.01 24.13 18.71
CA LYS A 268 -7.01 24.79 17.40
C LYS A 268 -7.14 23.73 16.32
N TYR A 269 -8.15 23.88 15.46
CA TYR A 269 -8.46 22.93 14.38
C TYR A 269 -7.29 22.74 13.41
N GLU A 270 -6.73 23.84 12.90
CA GLU A 270 -5.67 23.81 11.87
C GLU A 270 -4.47 22.96 12.31
N LYS A 271 -4.00 23.15 13.55
CA LYS A 271 -2.84 22.43 14.08
C LYS A 271 -3.07 20.93 14.17
N VAL A 272 -4.23 20.50 14.67
CA VAL A 272 -4.53 19.07 14.81
C VAL A 272 -4.82 18.43 13.46
N SER A 273 -5.47 19.16 12.54
CA SER A 273 -5.76 18.69 11.20
C SER A 273 -4.48 18.44 10.42
N SER A 274 -3.56 19.41 10.36
CA SER A 274 -2.26 19.22 9.70
C SER A 274 -1.46 18.10 10.33
N LEU A 275 -1.47 17.99 11.67
CA LEU A 275 -0.77 16.92 12.39
C LEU A 275 -1.29 15.53 12.00
N PHE A 276 -2.60 15.33 12.02
CA PHE A 276 -3.20 14.01 11.76
C PHE A 276 -3.09 13.59 10.30
N ILE A 277 -3.29 14.52 9.37
CA ILE A 277 -3.13 14.26 7.93
C ILE A 277 -1.70 13.80 7.59
N ILE A 278 -0.69 14.28 8.31
CA ILE A 278 0.72 13.90 8.09
C ILE A 278 1.08 12.64 8.89
N ILE A 279 0.84 12.65 10.20
CA ILE A 279 1.31 11.60 11.11
C ILE A 279 0.59 10.28 10.85
N ASN A 280 -0.73 10.31 10.61
CA ASN A 280 -1.48 9.06 10.57
C ASN A 280 -1.08 8.18 9.37
N PRO A 281 -0.97 8.69 8.13
CA PRO A 281 -0.50 7.88 7.01
C PRO A 281 0.96 7.41 7.18
N ILE A 282 1.84 8.25 7.73
CA ILE A 282 3.25 7.88 7.97
C ILE A 282 3.35 6.73 8.98
N LEU A 283 2.64 6.81 10.11
CA LEU A 283 2.63 5.74 11.10
C LEU A 283 1.99 4.46 10.56
N SER A 284 0.87 4.59 9.83
CA SER A 284 0.21 3.45 9.17
C SER A 284 1.13 2.79 8.13
N PHE A 285 1.93 3.58 7.40
CA PHE A 285 2.93 3.07 6.45
C PHE A 285 4.00 2.25 7.17
N PHE A 286 4.67 2.80 8.19
CA PHE A 286 5.75 2.09 8.90
C PHE A 286 5.25 0.83 9.60
N ILE A 287 4.11 0.91 10.28
CA ILE A 287 3.49 -0.26 10.92
C ILE A 287 3.10 -1.31 9.88
N GLY A 288 2.62 -0.88 8.72
CA GLY A 288 2.23 -1.78 7.65
C GLY A 288 3.41 -2.46 6.95
N VAL A 289 4.50 -1.73 6.69
CA VAL A 289 5.76 -2.32 6.19
C VAL A 289 6.29 -3.35 7.20
N TYR A 290 6.27 -3.02 8.49
CA TYR A 290 6.67 -3.97 9.53
C TYR A 290 5.77 -5.21 9.54
N ALA A 291 4.44 -5.05 9.48
CA ALA A 291 3.49 -6.17 9.42
C ALA A 291 3.75 -7.07 8.22
N MET A 292 4.03 -6.48 7.05
CA MET A 292 4.40 -7.20 5.83
C MET A 292 5.68 -8.02 6.03
N ILE A 293 6.74 -7.43 6.59
CA ILE A 293 8.00 -8.14 6.87
C ILE A 293 7.76 -9.32 7.81
N VAL A 294 7.02 -9.10 8.91
CA VAL A 294 6.69 -10.17 9.87
C VAL A 294 5.93 -11.30 9.18
N THR A 295 4.96 -10.97 8.32
CA THR A 295 4.22 -11.95 7.52
C THR A 295 5.12 -12.74 6.57
N LEU A 296 6.03 -12.07 5.85
CA LEU A 296 6.93 -12.73 4.90
C LEU A 296 7.90 -13.67 5.61
N VAL A 297 8.46 -13.23 6.75
CA VAL A 297 9.34 -14.06 7.59
C VAL A 297 8.57 -15.26 8.14
N SER A 298 7.35 -15.05 8.64
CA SER A 298 6.50 -16.13 9.17
C SER A 298 6.12 -17.14 8.09
N GLY A 299 5.83 -16.67 6.88
CA GLY A 299 5.52 -17.54 5.73
C GLY A 299 6.70 -18.43 5.34
N SER A 300 7.93 -17.90 5.35
CA SER A 300 9.14 -18.68 5.02
C SER A 300 9.44 -19.83 6.00
N ASN A 301 8.99 -19.71 7.25
CA ASN A 301 9.17 -20.77 8.24
C ASN A 301 8.17 -21.93 8.04
N ILE A 302 7.00 -21.69 7.45
CA ILE A 302 5.99 -22.73 7.17
C ILE A 302 6.53 -23.74 6.15
N GLU A 303 7.30 -23.28 5.17
CA GLU A 303 7.91 -24.15 4.15
C GLU A 303 8.93 -25.13 4.76
N LYS A 304 9.63 -24.72 5.83
CA LYS A 304 10.57 -25.59 6.57
C LYS A 304 9.86 -26.63 7.44
N VAL A 305 8.74 -26.26 8.06
CA VAL A 305 7.99 -27.14 8.98
C VAL A 305 7.21 -28.22 8.22
N SER A 306 6.75 -27.94 7.00
CA SER A 306 6.10 -28.96 6.16
C SER A 306 7.06 -30.05 5.65
N GLY A 307 8.38 -29.87 5.79
CA GLY A 307 9.40 -30.69 5.14
C GLY A 307 9.89 -31.91 5.93
N ASN A 308 9.88 -31.90 7.26
CA ASN A 308 10.26 -33.04 8.10
C ASN A 308 9.89 -32.75 9.56
N GLY A 309 9.28 -33.71 10.25
CA GLY A 309 8.75 -33.59 11.61
C GLY A 309 9.82 -33.47 12.70
N ILE A 310 10.63 -32.41 12.65
CA ILE A 310 11.59 -32.07 13.69
C ILE A 310 10.85 -31.37 14.83
N ASP A 311 10.92 -31.94 16.03
CA ASP A 311 10.29 -31.46 17.25
C ASP A 311 10.77 -30.04 17.61
N ASP A 312 9.84 -29.09 17.41
CA ASP A 312 10.02 -27.64 17.38
C ASP A 312 9.98 -27.03 18.80
N LYS A 313 10.94 -27.38 19.67
CA LYS A 313 10.95 -26.88 21.07
C LYS A 313 11.77 -25.61 21.32
N ASP A 314 12.77 -25.27 20.48
CA ASP A 314 13.73 -24.19 20.82
C ASP A 314 13.60 -22.89 20.01
N THR A 315 12.69 -22.81 19.04
CA THR A 315 12.60 -21.68 18.09
C THR A 315 11.65 -20.55 18.54
N SER A 316 11.07 -20.63 19.74
CA SER A 316 9.93 -19.80 20.17
C SER A 316 10.26 -18.48 20.88
N GLY A 317 11.51 -18.24 21.30
CA GLY A 317 11.85 -17.13 22.21
C GLY A 317 11.73 -15.71 21.60
N PRO A 318 12.58 -15.33 20.63
CA PRO A 318 12.67 -13.93 20.18
C PRO A 318 11.48 -13.50 19.31
N ALA A 319 10.97 -14.37 18.44
CA ALA A 319 9.87 -14.04 17.53
C ALA A 319 8.55 -13.74 18.26
N MET A 320 8.23 -14.49 19.32
CA MET A 320 7.04 -14.24 20.13
C MET A 320 7.13 -12.91 20.88
N ALA A 321 8.30 -12.56 21.43
CA ALA A 321 8.50 -11.28 22.11
C ALA A 321 8.24 -10.08 21.17
N PHE A 322 8.78 -10.11 19.94
CA PHE A 322 8.52 -9.08 18.93
C PHE A 322 7.03 -8.95 18.58
N GLN A 323 6.32 -10.08 18.53
CA GLN A 323 4.88 -10.09 18.26
C GLN A 323 4.07 -9.42 19.38
N TYR A 324 4.42 -9.65 20.65
CA TYR A 324 3.76 -8.99 21.78
C TYR A 324 4.04 -7.49 21.82
N VAL A 325 5.29 -7.06 21.62
CA VAL A 325 5.63 -5.63 21.53
C VAL A 325 4.83 -4.97 20.41
N PHE A 326 4.68 -5.66 19.29
CA PHE A 326 3.88 -5.17 18.18
C PHE A 326 2.40 -5.01 18.52
N TYR A 327 1.78 -5.97 19.22
CA TYR A 327 0.40 -5.82 19.69
C TYR A 327 0.22 -4.64 20.66
N VAL A 328 1.23 -4.34 21.50
CA VAL A 328 1.21 -3.15 22.36
C VAL A 328 1.28 -1.87 21.53
N ILE A 329 2.10 -1.81 20.47
CA ILE A 329 2.15 -0.66 19.57
C ILE A 329 0.79 -0.43 18.89
N ILE A 330 0.12 -1.50 18.47
CA ILE A 330 -1.23 -1.42 17.87
C ILE A 330 -2.25 -0.89 18.88
N LEU A 331 -2.17 -1.29 20.15
CA LEU A 331 -3.03 -0.76 21.22
C LEU A 331 -2.86 0.76 21.35
N ILE A 332 -1.62 1.26 21.25
CA ILE A 332 -1.29 2.69 21.32
C ILE A 332 -1.77 3.44 20.07
N TYR A 333 -1.73 2.81 18.89
CA TYR A 333 -2.10 3.43 17.62
C TYR A 333 -3.12 2.58 16.84
N ALA A 334 -4.38 2.71 17.25
CA ALA A 334 -5.50 1.95 16.69
C ALA A 334 -5.67 2.06 15.16
N PRO A 335 -5.43 3.21 14.49
CA PRO A 335 -5.63 3.31 13.03
C PRO A 335 -4.81 2.31 12.21
N ALA A 336 -3.62 1.92 12.65
CA ALA A 336 -2.80 0.95 11.91
C ALA A 336 -3.21 -0.52 12.15
N ALA A 337 -4.08 -0.81 13.11
CA ALA A 337 -4.48 -2.18 13.45
C ALA A 337 -5.08 -2.95 12.26
N ILE A 338 -5.76 -2.24 11.35
CA ILE A 338 -6.41 -2.86 10.18
C ILE A 338 -5.41 -3.54 9.24
N VAL A 339 -4.21 -2.96 9.07
CA VAL A 339 -3.17 -3.56 8.23
C VAL A 339 -2.82 -4.93 8.80
N VAL A 340 -2.60 -4.98 10.11
CA VAL A 340 -2.21 -6.21 10.80
C VAL A 340 -3.30 -7.26 10.72
N PHE A 341 -4.56 -6.86 10.93
CA PHE A 341 -5.68 -7.78 10.82
C PHE A 341 -5.80 -8.34 9.40
N TYR A 342 -5.83 -7.48 8.39
CA TYR A 342 -6.01 -7.89 6.99
C TYR A 342 -4.82 -8.70 6.49
N THR A 343 -3.58 -8.27 6.74
CA THR A 343 -2.39 -9.00 6.32
C THR A 343 -2.37 -10.38 6.98
N LYS A 344 -2.67 -10.48 8.28
CA LYS A 344 -2.71 -11.78 8.97
C LYS A 344 -3.80 -12.72 8.45
N ILE A 345 -4.99 -12.19 8.14
CA ILE A 345 -6.06 -12.98 7.50
C ILE A 345 -5.62 -13.45 6.12
N SER A 346 -5.10 -12.56 5.27
CA SER A 346 -4.59 -12.87 3.93
C SER A 346 -3.50 -13.94 3.98
N SER A 347 -2.50 -13.77 4.85
CA SER A 347 -1.41 -14.74 5.02
C SER A 347 -1.92 -16.11 5.46
N PHE A 348 -2.90 -16.16 6.37
CA PHE A 348 -3.50 -17.41 6.80
C PHE A 348 -4.26 -18.12 5.67
N ILE A 349 -5.05 -17.39 4.89
CA ILE A 349 -5.78 -17.94 3.75
C ILE A 349 -4.80 -18.52 2.73
N ILE A 350 -3.79 -17.75 2.35
CA ILE A 350 -2.80 -18.17 1.36
C ILE A 350 -1.98 -19.34 1.90
N SER A 351 -1.52 -19.29 3.15
CA SER A 351 -0.82 -20.41 3.77
C SER A 351 -1.66 -21.69 3.77
N LYS A 352 -2.97 -21.58 4.05
CA LYS A 352 -3.87 -22.74 4.02
C LYS A 352 -4.08 -23.28 2.60
N LYS A 353 -4.14 -22.41 1.59
CA LYS A 353 -4.20 -22.80 0.18
C LYS A 353 -2.92 -23.50 -0.28
N LEU A 354 -1.75 -23.02 0.14
CA LEU A 354 -0.45 -23.58 -0.22
C LEU A 354 -0.10 -24.87 0.55
N GLN A 355 -0.78 -25.14 1.67
CA GLN A 355 -0.74 -26.42 2.36
C GLN A 355 -1.52 -27.49 1.57
N ILE A 356 -0.78 -28.11 0.64
CA ILE A 356 -1.27 -29.14 -0.27
C ILE A 356 -0.59 -30.46 0.09
N SER A 357 -1.37 -31.48 0.47
CA SER A 357 -0.91 -32.87 0.58
C SER A 357 -1.11 -33.63 -0.75
N GLU A 358 -0.33 -34.69 -0.95
CA GLU A 358 -0.46 -35.56 -2.12
C GLU A 358 -1.83 -36.24 -2.20
N SER A 359 -2.32 -36.76 -1.07
CA SER A 359 -3.64 -37.39 -0.98
C SER A 359 -4.77 -36.45 -1.39
N GLU A 360 -4.68 -35.17 -1.01
CA GLU A 360 -5.65 -34.16 -1.40
C GLU A 360 -5.61 -33.91 -2.92
N VAL A 361 -4.41 -33.78 -3.52
CA VAL A 361 -4.26 -33.62 -4.98
C VAL A 361 -4.87 -34.80 -5.72
N THR A 362 -4.53 -36.03 -5.34
CA THR A 362 -5.09 -37.24 -5.98
C THR A 362 -6.61 -37.33 -5.82
N SER A 363 -7.13 -37.03 -4.63
CA SER A 363 -8.58 -37.03 -4.39
C SER A 363 -9.31 -35.95 -5.19
N PHE A 364 -8.66 -34.79 -5.39
CA PHE A 364 -9.22 -33.70 -6.16
C PHE A 364 -9.22 -34.01 -7.65
N LEU A 365 -8.09 -34.50 -8.19
CA LEU A 365 -7.96 -34.84 -9.61
C LEU A 365 -8.91 -35.97 -10.03
N THR A 366 -9.28 -36.86 -9.11
CA THR A 366 -10.28 -37.92 -9.35
C THR A 366 -11.74 -37.49 -9.11
N SER A 367 -11.98 -36.25 -8.67
CA SER A 367 -13.35 -35.75 -8.45
C SER A 367 -14.10 -35.49 -9.75
N ASN A 368 -15.41 -35.76 -9.76
CA ASN A 368 -16.27 -35.63 -10.94
C ASN A 368 -16.16 -34.27 -11.64
N ASP A 369 -16.15 -33.17 -10.88
CA ASP A 369 -16.04 -31.81 -11.43
C ASP A 369 -14.73 -31.62 -12.20
N THR A 370 -13.62 -32.17 -11.69
CA THR A 370 -12.31 -32.06 -12.34
C THR A 370 -12.27 -32.93 -13.59
N LEU A 371 -12.80 -34.15 -13.52
CA LEU A 371 -12.91 -35.04 -14.68
C LEU A 371 -13.79 -34.43 -15.78
N GLN A 372 -14.87 -33.73 -15.43
CA GLN A 372 -15.69 -32.99 -16.39
C GLN A 372 -14.90 -31.88 -17.10
N ILE A 373 -14.06 -31.14 -16.39
CA ILE A 373 -13.21 -30.10 -17.00
C ILE A 373 -12.14 -30.74 -17.89
N ILE A 374 -11.44 -31.77 -17.40
CA ILE A 374 -10.35 -32.45 -18.12
C ILE A 374 -10.87 -33.10 -19.42
N ASN A 375 -12.03 -33.76 -19.36
CA ASN A 375 -12.62 -34.46 -20.50
C ASN A 375 -13.37 -33.52 -21.46
N ASN A 376 -13.48 -32.22 -21.14
CA ASN A 376 -14.14 -31.26 -22.02
C ASN A 376 -13.24 -30.92 -23.22
N ASN A 377 -13.56 -31.48 -24.39
CA ASN A 377 -12.81 -31.26 -25.62
C ASN A 377 -12.98 -29.85 -26.22
N SER A 378 -13.91 -29.03 -25.71
CA SER A 378 -14.06 -27.64 -26.17
C SER A 378 -13.05 -26.67 -25.55
N LEU A 379 -12.32 -27.11 -24.52
CA LEU A 379 -11.33 -26.29 -23.82
C LEU A 379 -9.92 -26.67 -24.25
N SER A 380 -9.06 -25.67 -24.43
CA SER A 380 -7.62 -25.86 -24.57
C SER A 380 -7.02 -26.41 -23.28
N ASP A 381 -5.85 -27.05 -23.36
CA ASP A 381 -5.18 -27.60 -22.17
C ASP A 381 -4.87 -26.53 -21.10
N LEU A 382 -4.58 -25.30 -21.54
CA LEU A 382 -4.36 -24.15 -20.66
C LEU A 382 -5.64 -23.72 -19.95
N GLU A 383 -6.76 -23.60 -20.67
CA GLU A 383 -8.04 -23.26 -20.06
C GLU A 383 -8.50 -24.35 -19.08
N LYS A 384 -8.18 -25.62 -19.36
CA LYS A 384 -8.41 -26.72 -18.43
C LYS A 384 -7.57 -26.54 -17.17
N GLU A 385 -6.26 -26.30 -17.32
CA GLU A 385 -5.36 -26.06 -16.20
C GLU A 385 -5.81 -24.88 -15.33
N GLU A 386 -6.17 -23.75 -15.95
CA GLU A 386 -6.65 -22.56 -15.25
C GLU A 386 -7.92 -22.86 -14.45
N LYS A 387 -8.91 -23.52 -15.07
CA LYS A 387 -10.17 -23.89 -14.40
C LYS A 387 -9.97 -24.90 -13.28
N VAL A 388 -9.13 -25.91 -13.50
CA VAL A 388 -8.79 -26.93 -12.50
C VAL A 388 -8.05 -26.29 -11.31
N THR A 389 -7.07 -25.43 -11.58
CA THR A 389 -6.31 -24.69 -10.57
C THR A 389 -7.21 -23.78 -9.74
N LYS A 390 -8.08 -23.01 -10.41
CA LYS A 390 -9.06 -22.16 -9.73
C LYS A 390 -10.01 -22.95 -8.85
N LEU A 391 -10.60 -24.03 -9.39
CA LEU A 391 -11.50 -24.91 -8.64
C LEU A 391 -10.80 -25.54 -7.42
N PHE A 392 -9.54 -25.92 -7.56
CA PHE A 392 -8.74 -26.48 -6.46
C PHE A 392 -8.59 -25.48 -5.32
N PHE A 393 -8.15 -24.26 -5.63
CA PHE A 393 -7.89 -23.24 -4.63
C PHE A 393 -9.17 -22.65 -4.02
N ASP A 394 -10.27 -22.60 -4.78
CA ASP A 394 -11.57 -22.18 -4.25
C ASP A 394 -12.08 -23.16 -3.19
N ARG A 395 -11.88 -24.49 -3.38
CA ARG A 395 -12.22 -25.51 -2.38
C ARG A 395 -11.34 -25.44 -1.12
N LYS A 396 -10.15 -24.85 -1.23
CA LYS A 396 -9.17 -24.72 -0.13
C LYS A 396 -9.35 -23.47 0.72
N ILE A 397 -10.30 -22.60 0.40
CA ILE A 397 -10.52 -21.37 1.17
C ILE A 397 -11.06 -21.72 2.55
N PRO A 398 -10.40 -21.27 3.64
CA PRO A 398 -10.81 -21.65 4.98
C PRO A 398 -12.21 -21.12 5.32
N THR A 399 -12.94 -21.91 6.09
CA THR A 399 -14.23 -21.49 6.67
C THR A 399 -13.99 -20.62 7.89
N LEU A 400 -15.03 -19.88 8.35
CA LEU A 400 -14.97 -19.18 9.64
C LEU A 400 -14.59 -20.11 10.80
N ARG A 401 -15.04 -21.37 10.76
CA ARG A 401 -14.72 -22.37 11.78
C ARG A 401 -13.22 -22.68 11.79
N ASP A 402 -12.60 -22.78 10.63
CA ASP A 402 -11.15 -23.01 10.51
C ASP A 402 -10.38 -21.80 11.05
N LEU A 403 -10.85 -20.60 10.74
CA LEU A 403 -10.26 -19.35 11.23
C LEU A 403 -10.30 -19.25 12.76
N PHE A 404 -11.41 -19.61 13.41
CA PHE A 404 -11.49 -19.61 14.88
C PHE A 404 -10.79 -20.79 15.56
N ARG A 405 -10.57 -21.91 14.85
CA ARG A 405 -9.82 -23.06 15.37
C ARG A 405 -8.31 -22.94 15.16
N ALA A 406 -7.87 -22.10 14.24
CA ALA A 406 -6.47 -21.89 13.97
C ALA A 406 -5.75 -21.41 15.24
N LYS A 407 -4.56 -21.97 15.49
CA LYS A 407 -3.67 -21.53 16.58
C LYS A 407 -3.28 -20.06 16.44
N ASP A 408 -3.46 -19.48 15.26
CA ASP A 408 -3.16 -18.09 14.90
C ASP A 408 -4.00 -17.03 15.62
N SER A 409 -4.84 -17.44 16.58
CA SER A 409 -5.36 -16.52 17.59
C SER A 409 -6.26 -15.42 17.01
N PHE A 410 -7.05 -15.73 15.98
CA PHE A 410 -8.02 -14.79 15.37
C PHE A 410 -9.10 -14.33 16.35
N LEU A 411 -9.48 -15.18 17.30
CA LEU A 411 -10.33 -14.80 18.41
C LEU A 411 -9.65 -13.74 19.30
N ILE A 412 -8.36 -13.89 19.56
CA ILE A 412 -7.57 -12.92 20.35
C ILE A 412 -7.50 -11.58 19.61
N LEU A 413 -7.36 -11.56 18.28
CA LEU A 413 -7.40 -10.30 17.51
C LEU A 413 -8.75 -9.57 17.69
N LEU A 414 -9.86 -10.31 17.69
CA LEU A 414 -11.19 -9.75 17.93
C LEU A 414 -11.32 -9.22 19.36
N ILE A 415 -10.82 -9.97 20.36
CA ILE A 415 -10.76 -9.53 21.76
C ILE A 415 -9.90 -8.26 21.90
N ILE A 416 -8.75 -8.18 21.22
CA ILE A 416 -7.88 -7.00 21.20
C ILE A 416 -8.62 -5.80 20.59
N ALA A 417 -9.33 -5.99 19.46
CA ALA A 417 -10.12 -4.93 18.85
C ALA A 417 -11.22 -4.41 19.80
N LEU A 418 -11.91 -5.30 20.51
CA LEU A 418 -12.87 -4.91 21.55
C LEU A 418 -12.19 -4.18 22.73
N ALA A 419 -11.04 -4.67 23.17
CA ALA A 419 -10.27 -4.04 24.25
C ALA A 419 -9.82 -2.62 23.87
N ILE A 420 -9.39 -2.39 22.62
CA ILE A 420 -9.07 -1.07 22.08
C ILE A 420 -10.27 -0.13 22.21
N ILE A 421 -11.46 -0.56 21.76
CA ILE A 421 -12.69 0.24 21.85
C ILE A 421 -12.99 0.62 23.30
N LEU A 422 -13.01 -0.37 24.19
CA LEU A 422 -13.30 -0.16 25.61
C LEU A 422 -12.27 0.78 26.26
N PHE A 423 -10.99 0.59 25.95
CA PHE A 423 -9.90 1.42 26.46
C PHE A 423 -10.07 2.89 26.07
N TYR A 424 -10.24 3.19 24.79
CA TYR A 424 -10.42 4.58 24.34
C TYR A 424 -11.76 5.18 24.77
N ALA A 425 -12.84 4.39 24.84
CA ALA A 425 -14.12 4.83 25.39
C ALA A 425 -14.00 5.22 26.87
N CYS A 426 -13.29 4.42 27.67
CA CYS A 426 -13.02 4.72 29.08
C CYS A 426 -12.20 6.01 29.23
N ILE A 427 -11.13 6.19 28.44
CA ILE A 427 -10.32 7.42 28.47
C ILE A 427 -11.18 8.63 28.12
N LEU A 428 -11.97 8.54 27.04
CA LEU A 428 -12.85 9.63 26.61
C LEU A 428 -13.87 9.99 27.70
N ALA A 429 -14.47 8.99 28.34
CA ALA A 429 -15.40 9.20 29.46
C ALA A 429 -14.72 9.87 30.67
N ILE A 430 -13.48 9.51 30.99
CA ILE A 430 -12.70 10.15 32.06
C ILE A 430 -12.38 11.60 31.72
N LEU A 431 -11.95 11.89 30.49
CA LEU A 431 -11.68 13.25 30.02
C LEU A 431 -12.94 14.13 30.08
N GLU A 432 -14.08 13.59 29.67
CA GLU A 432 -15.36 14.29 29.72
C GLU A 432 -15.80 14.56 31.17
N LYS A 433 -15.65 13.58 32.07
CA LYS A 433 -15.92 13.75 33.52
C LYS A 433 -15.02 14.82 34.14
N ARG A 434 -13.72 14.83 33.81
CA ARG A 434 -12.78 15.86 34.30
C ARG A 434 -13.18 17.26 33.83
N LYS A 435 -13.54 17.41 32.56
CA LYS A 435 -14.04 18.67 32.00
C LYS A 435 -15.32 19.14 32.71
N ASN A 436 -16.23 18.22 33.03
CA ASN A 436 -17.44 18.52 33.79
C ASN A 436 -17.15 18.98 35.22
N LYS A 437 -16.19 18.35 35.91
CA LYS A 437 -15.83 18.74 37.28
C LYS A 437 -15.33 20.18 37.32
N HIS A 438 -14.46 20.57 36.40
CA HIS A 438 -14.00 21.96 36.31
C HIS A 438 -15.07 22.97 35.91
N LEU A 439 -16.11 22.56 35.19
CA LEU A 439 -17.25 23.44 34.90
C LEU A 439 -18.08 23.72 36.16
N LYS A 440 -18.28 22.70 37.01
CA LYS A 440 -19.07 22.77 38.25
C LYS A 440 -18.36 23.42 39.44
N GLU A 441 -17.06 23.68 39.34
CA GLU A 441 -16.33 24.41 40.37
C GLU A 441 -16.80 25.87 40.35
N ASN A 442 -17.70 26.20 41.28
CA ASN A 442 -18.17 27.56 41.54
C ASN A 442 -16.97 28.45 41.94
N ILE A 443 -16.28 29.03 40.96
CA ILE A 443 -15.38 30.15 41.25
C ILE A 443 -16.31 31.30 41.64
N GLN A 444 -16.39 31.58 42.93
CA GLN A 444 -17.00 32.80 43.43
C GLN A 444 -16.23 33.97 42.84
N TYR A 445 -16.90 34.77 42.02
CA TYR A 445 -16.30 35.98 41.49
C TYR A 445 -16.39 37.10 42.49
N THR A 446 -15.29 37.84 42.60
CA THR A 446 -15.33 39.14 43.25
C THR A 446 -16.25 40.09 42.46
N ASN A 447 -16.87 41.04 43.14
CA ASN A 447 -17.76 42.02 42.49
C ASN A 447 -17.07 42.78 41.34
N MET A 448 -15.76 43.03 41.45
CA MET A 448 -14.97 43.68 40.40
C MET A 448 -14.81 42.80 39.15
N GLU A 449 -14.51 41.51 39.31
CA GLU A 449 -14.40 40.57 38.19
C GLU A 449 -15.73 40.41 37.46
N ARG A 450 -16.83 40.40 38.22
CA ARG A 450 -18.19 40.30 37.67
C ARG A 450 -18.54 41.51 36.82
N LYS A 451 -18.25 42.73 37.31
CA LYS A 451 -18.42 43.96 36.51
C LYS A 451 -17.58 43.93 35.24
N ALA A 452 -16.31 43.53 35.32
CA ALA A 452 -15.43 43.44 34.15
C ALA A 452 -15.89 42.40 33.12
N LEU A 453 -16.46 41.26 33.55
CA LEU A 453 -17.02 40.25 32.67
C LEU A 453 -18.32 40.70 32.01
N ASN A 454 -19.21 41.38 32.75
CA ASN A 454 -20.43 41.96 32.18
C ASN A 454 -20.09 43.03 31.13
N GLN A 455 -19.09 43.88 31.39
CA GLN A 455 -18.61 44.86 30.40
C GLN A 455 -18.13 44.17 29.12
N LYS A 456 -17.44 43.02 29.25
CA LYS A 456 -17.00 42.24 28.08
C LYS A 456 -18.14 41.60 27.31
N LEU A 457 -19.24 41.22 27.98
CA LEU A 457 -20.44 40.68 27.34
C LEU A 457 -21.16 41.77 26.53
N ILE A 458 -21.29 42.97 27.09
CA ILE A 458 -21.86 44.14 26.41
C ILE A 458 -21.05 44.47 25.14
N ASN A 459 -19.72 44.36 25.22
CA ASN A 459 -18.82 44.63 24.11
C ASN A 459 -18.55 43.40 23.20
N GLY A 460 -19.24 42.28 23.45
CA GLY A 460 -19.07 41.02 22.73
C GLY A 460 -19.85 40.95 21.41
N PRO A 461 -19.81 39.80 20.71
CA PRO A 461 -20.66 39.57 19.54
C PRO A 461 -22.16 39.73 19.87
N LYS A 462 -22.96 40.16 18.89
CA LYS A 462 -24.34 40.61 19.15
C LYS A 462 -25.29 39.47 19.54
N ASP A 463 -25.09 38.28 18.98
CA ASP A 463 -25.80 37.03 19.28
C ASP A 463 -25.62 36.63 20.75
N VAL A 464 -24.38 36.67 21.21
CA VAL A 464 -23.95 36.43 22.59
C VAL A 464 -24.67 37.37 23.57
N TYR A 465 -24.63 38.67 23.27
CA TYR A 465 -25.24 39.69 24.12
C TYR A 465 -26.76 39.54 24.20
N ASN A 466 -27.42 39.30 23.07
CA ASN A 466 -28.87 39.09 23.02
C ASN A 466 -29.29 37.85 23.84
N GLU A 467 -28.52 36.77 23.77
CA GLU A 467 -28.77 35.53 24.49
C GLU A 467 -28.50 35.66 26.00
N TRP A 468 -27.57 36.55 26.38
CA TRP A 468 -27.35 36.93 27.78
C TRP A 468 -28.51 37.78 28.30
N LYS A 469 -28.89 38.83 27.57
CA LYS A 469 -30.01 39.73 27.92
C LYS A 469 -31.33 38.98 28.05
N ARG A 470 -31.62 38.04 27.14
CA ARG A 470 -32.79 37.15 27.22
C ARG A 470 -32.85 36.39 28.54
N VAL A 471 -31.69 35.99 29.07
CA VAL A 471 -31.61 35.20 30.30
C VAL A 471 -31.58 36.05 31.54
N GLU A 472 -30.92 37.19 31.51
CA GLU A 472 -31.07 38.20 32.55
C GLU A 472 -32.54 38.56 32.75
N GLN A 473 -33.27 38.84 31.66
CA GLN A 473 -34.72 39.07 31.68
C GLN A 473 -35.53 37.86 32.18
N SER A 474 -35.08 36.63 31.89
CA SER A 474 -35.74 35.41 32.38
C SER A 474 -35.46 35.12 33.86
N LEU A 475 -34.40 35.70 34.43
CA LEU A 475 -34.00 35.55 35.83
C LEU A 475 -34.57 36.68 36.71
N ASP A 476 -34.67 37.90 36.17
CA ASP A 476 -35.23 39.07 36.86
C ASP A 476 -36.78 39.14 36.77
N GLY A 477 -37.40 38.37 35.87
CA GLY A 477 -38.85 38.39 35.64
C GLY A 477 -39.64 37.43 36.51
N THR A 478 -40.69 37.95 37.15
CA THR A 478 -41.83 37.30 37.83
C THR A 478 -42.62 36.32 36.93
N ASN A 479 -41.96 35.34 36.33
CA ASN A 479 -42.57 34.36 35.43
C ASN A 479 -42.69 32.99 36.13
N PRO A 480 -43.91 32.50 36.46
CA PRO A 480 -44.10 31.27 37.24
C PRO A 480 -43.76 29.98 36.47
N ASN A 481 -43.41 30.06 35.17
CA ASN A 481 -42.94 28.91 34.41
C ASN A 481 -41.45 28.65 34.65
N ASN A 482 -41.19 28.08 35.83
CA ASN A 482 -39.89 27.69 36.37
C ASN A 482 -39.31 26.42 35.70
N ASN A 483 -39.46 26.27 34.38
CA ASN A 483 -38.96 25.09 33.66
C ASN A 483 -37.45 25.23 33.33
N ILE A 484 -36.65 24.89 34.34
CA ILE A 484 -35.45 24.00 34.36
C ILE A 484 -34.26 24.30 33.40
N ALA A 485 -34.40 24.97 32.27
CA ALA A 485 -33.29 25.13 31.31
C ALA A 485 -32.25 26.20 31.70
N LEU A 486 -32.57 27.10 32.65
CA LEU A 486 -31.80 28.32 32.87
C LEU A 486 -30.88 28.34 34.10
N LYS A 487 -30.87 27.27 34.91
CA LYS A 487 -29.92 27.15 36.04
C LYS A 487 -28.48 26.83 35.62
N CYS A 488 -28.21 26.47 34.36
CA CYS A 488 -26.85 26.25 33.85
C CYS A 488 -26.11 27.53 33.45
N LYS A 489 -26.74 28.72 33.56
CA LYS A 489 -26.25 29.96 32.92
C LYS A 489 -25.48 30.92 33.84
N GLN A 490 -24.51 30.40 34.60
CA GLN A 490 -23.36 31.17 35.08
C GLN A 490 -22.00 30.62 34.62
N GLU A 491 -21.95 29.47 33.95
CA GLU A 491 -20.71 28.70 33.73
C GLU A 491 -20.09 28.82 32.32
N GLY A 492 -20.85 29.17 31.27
CA GLY A 492 -20.37 29.12 29.88
C GLY A 492 -19.50 30.30 29.40
N TRP A 493 -19.69 31.49 29.96
CA TRP A 493 -19.17 32.74 29.37
C TRP A 493 -17.75 33.13 29.81
N ARG A 494 -17.10 32.32 30.66
CA ARG A 494 -15.82 32.64 31.33
C ARG A 494 -14.56 32.40 30.47
N ILE A 495 -14.65 31.78 29.30
CA ILE A 495 -13.47 31.25 28.57
C ILE A 495 -12.93 32.21 27.49
N LEU A 496 -13.77 33.04 26.86
CA LEU A 496 -13.34 33.96 25.78
C LEU A 496 -12.49 35.15 26.28
N GLY A 497 -12.54 35.46 27.58
CA GLY A 497 -11.82 36.61 28.15
C GLY A 497 -10.33 36.43 28.45
N ARG A 498 -9.78 35.20 28.38
CA ARG A 498 -8.39 34.89 28.76
C ARG A 498 -7.37 34.86 27.62
N LYS A 499 -7.77 34.75 26.35
CA LYS A 499 -6.81 34.72 25.21
C LYS A 499 -6.18 36.09 24.89
N LYS A 500 -6.89 37.21 25.07
CA LYS A 500 -6.36 38.56 24.79
C LYS A 500 -5.38 39.14 25.83
N LYS A 501 -5.19 38.50 26.99
CA LYS A 501 -4.28 39.01 28.04
C LYS A 501 -2.83 38.50 27.93
N LYS A 502 -2.55 37.51 27.06
CA LYS A 502 -1.18 37.04 26.78
C LYS A 502 -0.51 37.72 25.58
N GLU A 503 -1.27 38.36 24.69
CA GLU A 503 -0.70 39.14 23.56
C GLU A 503 -0.36 40.58 23.96
N LYS A 504 -1.08 41.21 24.90
CA LYS A 504 -0.73 42.54 25.43
C LYS A 504 0.39 42.55 26.49
N GLY A 505 0.99 41.40 26.78
CA GLY A 505 2.08 41.26 27.77
C GLY A 505 3.48 41.24 27.17
N LYS A 506 3.62 41.38 25.84
CA LYS A 506 4.92 41.37 25.14
C LYS A 506 5.29 42.70 24.44
N GLU A 507 4.49 43.75 24.57
CA GLU A 507 4.76 45.06 23.92
C GLU A 507 5.44 46.10 24.82
N ASN A 508 5.66 45.85 26.12
CA ASN A 508 6.28 46.84 27.02
C ASN A 508 7.60 46.33 27.60
N CYS A 509 8.62 46.17 26.76
CA CYS A 509 10.04 46.13 27.15
C CYS A 509 10.88 46.74 26.02
N LEU A 510 10.83 48.07 25.89
CA LEU A 510 11.88 48.85 25.24
C LEU A 510 12.68 49.55 26.35
N PRO A 511 14.02 49.47 26.37
CA PRO A 511 14.84 50.21 27.31
C PRO A 511 14.97 51.67 26.84
N ASN A 512 14.73 52.60 27.77
CA ASN A 512 15.20 53.98 27.66
C ASN A 512 16.73 53.99 27.79
N TYR A 513 17.43 54.46 26.76
CA TYR A 513 18.80 54.95 26.87
C TYR A 513 18.77 56.46 26.83
N GLY A 514 19.25 57.06 27.92
CA GLY A 514 19.94 58.35 27.90
C GLY A 514 21.44 58.10 27.87
#